data_AF-A0A6L5PCT7-F1
#
_entry.id   AF-A0A6L5PCT7-F1
#
_cell.length_a   1.000
_cell.length_b   1.000
_cell.length_c   1.000
_cell.angle_alpha   90.00
_cell.angle_beta   90.00
_cell.angle_gamma   90.00
#
_symmetry.space_group_name_H-M   'P 1'
#
loop_
_entity.id
_entity.type
_entity.pdbx_description
1 polymer ?
#
loop_
_entity_poly.entity_id
_entity_poly.type
_entity_poly.pdbx_seq_one_letter_code
_entity_poly.pdbx_strand_id
1 'polypeptide(L)'
;MAVSTFTYTRTHTAAFVADHMRNQLKRIVQAAGLSPEQLADDWTIVGPAARTWLESGHLEVVTIEFFKPGSSTLQLRWDFPVTYDGSGVDDDMWVDRDHVQRTIDKVGRPPTGCTYRIILSCKRGRPEVPGMSSTSHLSTAGLVSRSTGTAIATHDITAGLNYWRPA
;
A
#
# COMPACT_ATOMS: atom_id res chain seq x y z
N MET A 1 21.43 -6.78 -25.66
CA MET A 1 21.36 -7.53 -24.39
C MET A 1 21.16 -6.53 -23.27
N ALA A 2 19.95 -6.40 -22.74
CA ALA A 2 19.60 -5.48 -21.64
C ALA A 2 18.36 -5.94 -20.84
N VAL A 3 17.61 -6.92 -21.36
CA VAL A 3 16.36 -7.41 -20.76
C VAL A 3 16.62 -8.22 -19.48
N SER A 4 17.68 -9.03 -19.44
CA SER A 4 17.99 -9.87 -18.26
C SER A 4 18.37 -9.05 -17.03
N THR A 5 19.16 -7.99 -17.20
CA THR A 5 19.58 -7.11 -16.10
C THR A 5 18.41 -6.31 -15.56
N PHE A 6 17.59 -5.71 -16.44
CA PHE A 6 16.41 -4.93 -16.03
C PHE A 6 15.37 -5.79 -15.29
N THR A 7 15.10 -7.01 -15.75
CA THR A 7 14.18 -7.93 -15.06
C THR A 7 14.71 -8.33 -13.69
N TYR A 8 16.00 -8.73 -13.58
CA TYR A 8 16.60 -9.13 -12.30
C TYR A 8 16.53 -7.99 -11.26
N THR A 9 16.84 -6.78 -11.70
CA THR A 9 16.77 -5.57 -10.88
C THR A 9 15.34 -5.29 -10.40
N ARG A 10 14.34 -5.43 -11.28
CA ARG A 10 12.93 -5.17 -10.93
C ARG A 10 12.33 -6.22 -10.00
N THR A 11 12.74 -7.48 -10.11
CA THR A 11 12.37 -8.51 -9.14
C THR A 11 12.86 -8.15 -7.73
N HIS A 12 14.10 -7.62 -7.63
CA HIS A 12 14.69 -7.21 -6.36
C HIS A 12 13.98 -5.99 -5.75
N THR A 13 13.72 -4.94 -6.54
CA THR A 13 13.02 -3.74 -6.05
C THR A 13 11.56 -4.01 -5.72
N ALA A 14 10.86 -4.85 -6.50
CA ALA A 14 9.50 -5.28 -6.19
C ALA A 14 9.41 -6.02 -4.84
N ALA A 15 10.36 -6.92 -4.56
CA ALA A 15 10.44 -7.62 -3.27
C ALA A 15 10.66 -6.64 -2.11
N PHE A 16 11.63 -5.72 -2.26
CA PHE A 16 11.91 -4.69 -1.26
C PHE A 16 10.69 -3.82 -0.96
N VAL A 17 10.04 -3.28 -2.00
CA VAL A 17 8.86 -2.42 -1.84
C VAL A 17 7.72 -3.18 -1.18
N ALA A 18 7.44 -4.42 -1.59
CA ALA A 18 6.38 -5.23 -0.98
C ALA A 18 6.66 -5.50 0.52
N ASP A 19 7.88 -5.85 0.89
CA ASP A 19 8.23 -6.15 2.28
C ASP A 19 8.15 -4.91 3.17
N HIS A 20 8.60 -3.76 2.66
CA HIS A 20 8.48 -2.51 3.39
C HIS A 20 7.04 -1.99 3.42
N MET A 21 6.24 -2.24 2.39
CA MET A 21 4.80 -1.97 2.38
C MET A 21 4.09 -2.72 3.50
N ARG A 22 4.34 -4.03 3.65
CA ARG A 22 3.80 -4.85 4.76
C ARG A 22 4.11 -4.22 6.12
N ASN A 23 5.34 -3.78 6.30
CA ASN A 23 5.80 -3.19 7.55
C ASN A 23 5.11 -1.84 7.83
N GLN A 24 4.86 -1.02 6.80
CA GLN A 24 4.12 0.24 6.98
C GLN A 24 2.63 -0.02 7.26
N LEU A 25 2.00 -0.96 6.56
CA LEU A 25 0.62 -1.36 6.84
C LEU A 25 0.47 -1.88 8.27
N LYS A 26 1.42 -2.69 8.75
CA LYS A 26 1.43 -3.16 10.14
C LYS A 26 1.47 -2.01 11.14
N ARG A 27 2.32 -1.00 10.91
CA ARG A 27 2.39 0.20 11.74
C ARG A 27 1.06 0.96 11.75
N ILE A 28 0.44 1.15 10.59
CA ILE A 28 -0.86 1.82 10.45
C ILE A 28 -1.96 1.04 11.21
N VAL A 29 -2.02 -0.29 11.05
CA VAL A 29 -2.99 -1.15 11.75
C VAL A 29 -2.81 -1.08 13.28
N GLN A 30 -1.57 -1.16 13.75
CA GLN A 30 -1.27 -1.04 15.18
C GLN A 30 -1.64 0.34 15.73
N ALA A 31 -1.32 1.41 15.00
CA ALA A 31 -1.68 2.78 15.39
C ALA A 31 -3.20 3.03 15.36
N ALA A 32 -3.94 2.32 14.50
CA ALA A 32 -5.39 2.31 14.51
C ALA A 32 -5.99 1.57 15.73
N GLY A 33 -5.16 0.92 16.55
CA GLY A 33 -5.59 0.16 17.72
C GLY A 33 -6.16 -1.22 17.39
N LEU A 34 -5.80 -1.80 16.23
CA LEU A 34 -6.30 -3.09 15.76
C LEU A 34 -5.19 -4.15 15.80
N SER A 35 -5.59 -5.43 15.88
CA SER A 35 -4.66 -6.56 15.83
C SER A 35 -4.05 -6.69 14.42
N PRO A 36 -2.72 -6.85 14.30
CA PRO A 36 -2.05 -7.10 13.02
C PRO A 36 -2.10 -8.59 12.60
N GLU A 37 -2.79 -9.46 13.34
CA GLU A 37 -2.88 -10.90 13.02
C GLU A 37 -3.58 -11.13 11.67
N GLN A 38 -4.75 -10.50 11.46
CA GLN A 38 -5.45 -10.58 10.17
C GLN A 38 -4.55 -10.09 9.02
N LEU A 39 -3.79 -9.01 9.22
CA LEU A 39 -2.81 -8.55 8.24
C LEU A 39 -1.74 -9.61 7.96
N ALA A 40 -1.25 -10.33 8.97
CA ALA A 40 -0.25 -11.38 8.76
C ALA A 40 -0.82 -12.53 7.92
N ASP A 41 -2.06 -12.93 8.18
CA ASP A 41 -2.77 -13.99 7.46
C ASP A 41 -3.11 -13.56 6.03
N ASP A 42 -3.73 -12.39 5.86
CA ASP A 42 -4.07 -11.81 4.55
C ASP A 42 -2.81 -11.63 3.69
N TRP A 43 -1.67 -11.29 4.29
CA TRP A 43 -0.40 -11.09 3.58
C TRP A 43 0.16 -12.37 2.95
N THR A 44 -0.30 -13.55 3.35
CA THR A 44 0.05 -14.81 2.66
C THR A 44 -0.46 -14.83 1.22
N ILE A 45 -1.54 -14.10 0.92
CA ILE A 45 -2.11 -13.94 -0.42
C ILE A 45 -1.75 -12.56 -1.00
N VAL A 46 -1.93 -11.49 -0.22
CA VAL A 46 -1.68 -10.11 -0.66
C VAL A 46 -0.20 -9.86 -0.97
N GLY A 47 0.72 -10.47 -0.22
CA GLY A 47 2.17 -10.32 -0.42
C GLY A 47 2.64 -10.82 -1.79
N PRO A 48 2.37 -12.08 -2.16
CA PRO A 48 2.66 -12.61 -3.50
C PRO A 48 1.97 -11.82 -4.63
N ALA A 49 0.73 -11.37 -4.42
CA ALA A 49 0.02 -10.54 -5.40
C ALA A 49 0.67 -9.17 -5.60
N ALA A 50 1.00 -8.48 -4.52
CA ALA A 50 1.70 -7.20 -4.55
C ALA A 50 3.05 -7.32 -5.27
N ARG A 51 3.86 -8.35 -4.94
CA ARG A 51 5.14 -8.61 -5.63
C ARG A 51 4.95 -8.84 -7.12
N THR A 52 4.05 -9.75 -7.51
CA THR A 52 3.76 -10.05 -8.92
C THR A 52 3.35 -8.80 -9.71
N TRP A 53 2.52 -7.94 -9.13
CA TRP A 53 2.02 -6.74 -9.80
C TRP A 53 2.99 -5.56 -9.74
N LEU A 54 3.86 -5.49 -8.74
CA LEU A 54 5.01 -4.56 -8.72
C LEU A 54 6.01 -4.93 -9.81
N GLU A 55 6.41 -6.21 -9.87
CA GLU A 55 7.38 -6.72 -10.83
C GLU A 55 6.90 -6.54 -12.28
N SER A 56 5.63 -6.84 -12.55
CA SER A 56 5.06 -6.68 -13.89
C SER A 56 4.66 -5.23 -14.24
N GLY A 57 4.72 -4.29 -13.30
CA GLY A 57 4.39 -2.89 -13.57
C GLY A 57 2.90 -2.53 -13.55
N HIS A 58 2.07 -3.40 -12.97
CA HIS A 58 0.61 -3.28 -12.98
C HIS A 58 0.02 -2.74 -11.67
N LEU A 59 0.72 -2.83 -10.54
CA LEU A 59 0.21 -2.29 -9.27
C LEU A 59 0.20 -0.76 -9.32
N GLU A 60 -0.94 -0.15 -9.04
CA GLU A 60 -1.11 1.30 -9.08
C GLU A 60 -1.26 1.89 -7.68
N VAL A 61 -1.97 1.21 -6.78
CA VAL A 61 -2.19 1.71 -5.41
C VAL A 61 -2.36 0.54 -4.45
N VAL A 62 -1.65 0.57 -3.32
CA VAL A 62 -1.98 -0.25 -2.15
C VAL A 62 -2.85 0.56 -1.21
N THR A 63 -4.09 0.13 -1.00
CA THR A 63 -5.06 0.83 -0.15
C THR A 63 -5.35 0.02 1.12
N ILE A 64 -5.40 0.67 2.28
CA ILE A 64 -6.04 0.12 3.47
C ILE A 64 -7.25 0.98 3.86
N GLU A 65 -8.40 0.34 3.96
CA GLU A 65 -9.67 0.97 4.34
C GLU A 65 -10.08 0.54 5.74
N PHE A 66 -10.41 1.50 6.61
CA PHE A 66 -10.97 1.27 7.93
C PHE A 66 -12.45 1.63 7.95
N PHE A 67 -13.29 0.71 8.40
CA PHE A 67 -14.75 0.85 8.36
C PHE A 67 -15.41 0.03 9.47
N LYS A 68 -16.66 0.36 9.84
CA LYS A 68 -17.44 -0.47 10.76
C LYS A 68 -17.98 -1.70 10.03
N PRO A 69 -17.95 -2.91 10.61
CA PRO A 69 -18.55 -4.10 10.00
C PRO A 69 -20.00 -3.84 9.57
N GLY A 70 -20.35 -4.24 8.34
CA GLY A 70 -21.68 -4.01 7.75
C GLY A 70 -21.94 -2.58 7.24
N SER A 71 -20.99 -1.65 7.41
CA SER A 71 -21.12 -0.29 6.90
C SER A 71 -20.63 -0.16 5.45
N SER A 72 -21.31 0.66 4.66
CA SER A 72 -20.82 1.14 3.35
C SER A 72 -20.01 2.44 3.46
N THR A 73 -19.80 2.95 4.69
CA THR A 73 -19.08 4.20 4.95
C THR A 73 -17.68 3.96 5.47
N LEU A 74 -16.72 4.62 4.83
CA LEU A 74 -15.33 4.63 5.21
C LEU A 74 -15.10 5.57 6.40
N GLN A 75 -14.28 5.16 7.37
CA GLN A 75 -13.94 5.96 8.55
C GLN A 75 -12.54 6.58 8.44
N LEU A 76 -11.60 5.82 7.89
CA LEU A 76 -10.24 6.25 7.61
C LEU A 76 -9.70 5.43 6.44
N ARG A 77 -8.82 6.02 5.62
CA ARG A 77 -8.16 5.28 4.53
C ARG A 77 -6.74 5.78 4.32
N TRP A 78 -5.85 4.86 3.97
CA TRP A 78 -4.51 5.18 3.53
C TRP A 78 -4.28 4.59 2.15
N ASP A 79 -3.67 5.38 1.28
CA ASP A 79 -3.28 4.97 -0.07
C ASP A 79 -1.77 5.13 -0.22
N PHE A 80 -1.15 4.09 -0.76
CA PHE A 80 0.23 4.12 -1.24
C PHE A 80 0.20 4.05 -2.77
N PRO A 81 0.09 5.21 -3.46
CA PRO A 81 0.16 5.24 -4.91
C PRO A 81 1.56 4.80 -5.35
N VAL A 82 1.62 3.90 -6.33
CA VAL A 82 2.84 3.32 -6.87
C VAL A 82 3.14 3.93 -8.23
N THR A 83 4.37 4.39 -8.41
CA THR A 83 4.89 4.81 -9.71
C THR A 83 6.10 3.98 -10.10
N TYR A 84 6.38 3.95 -11.40
CA TYR A 84 7.46 3.15 -12.00
C TYR A 84 8.53 4.03 -12.68
N ASP A 85 8.59 5.29 -12.25
CA ASP A 85 9.49 6.35 -12.73
C ASP A 85 10.41 6.81 -11.59
N GLY A 86 10.96 5.85 -10.83
CA GLY A 86 11.92 6.11 -9.76
C GLY A 86 13.13 6.92 -10.21
N SER A 87 14.01 7.27 -9.26
CA SER A 87 15.11 8.22 -9.48
C SER A 87 16.09 7.84 -10.58
N GLY A 88 16.09 6.58 -11.05
CA GLY A 88 17.05 6.06 -12.03
C GLY A 88 18.46 5.91 -11.48
N VAL A 89 18.65 6.14 -10.18
CA VAL A 89 19.94 6.00 -9.49
C VAL A 89 19.98 4.64 -8.81
N ASP A 90 20.72 3.69 -9.39
CA ASP A 90 20.70 2.26 -9.07
C ASP A 90 20.85 1.90 -7.57
N ASP A 91 21.44 2.78 -6.75
CA ASP A 91 21.76 2.52 -5.33
C ASP A 91 20.89 3.31 -4.33
N ASP A 92 19.82 3.97 -4.80
CA ASP A 92 18.95 4.80 -3.94
C ASP A 92 17.67 4.04 -3.56
N MET A 93 17.78 3.18 -2.54
CA MET A 93 16.66 2.43 -1.96
C MET A 93 16.45 2.82 -0.49
N TRP A 94 15.30 3.43 -0.17
CA TRP A 94 15.03 3.92 1.18
C TRP A 94 13.55 3.83 1.57
N VAL A 95 13.33 3.92 2.88
CA VAL A 95 12.00 3.97 3.49
C VAL A 95 11.98 5.07 4.54
N ASP A 96 11.16 6.10 4.35
CA ASP A 96 11.04 7.19 5.31
C ASP A 96 10.03 6.81 6.41
N ARG A 97 10.51 6.01 7.35
CA ARG A 97 9.71 5.50 8.47
C ARG A 97 9.26 6.62 9.41
N ASP A 98 10.05 7.69 9.51
CA ASP A 98 9.75 8.84 10.36
C ASP A 98 8.66 9.72 9.73
N HIS A 99 8.66 9.85 8.41
CA HIS A 99 7.56 10.47 7.67
C HIS A 99 6.25 9.70 7.83
N VAL A 100 6.28 8.37 7.69
CA VAL A 100 5.10 7.52 7.91
C VAL A 100 4.61 7.68 9.35
N GLN A 101 5.49 7.61 10.35
CA GLN A 101 5.12 7.76 11.75
C GLN A 101 4.51 9.13 12.06
N ARG A 102 5.16 10.23 11.65
CA ARG A 102 4.63 11.59 11.84
C ARG A 102 3.25 11.76 11.19
N THR A 103 3.04 11.12 10.04
CA THR A 103 1.74 11.18 9.35
C THR A 103 0.69 10.38 10.11
N ILE A 104 1.03 9.19 10.61
CA ILE A 104 0.15 8.39 11.50
C ILE A 104 -0.28 9.22 12.71
N ASP A 105 0.68 9.85 13.40
CA ASP A 105 0.42 10.65 14.60
C ASP A 105 -0.52 11.84 14.29
N LYS A 106 -0.38 12.44 13.10
CA LYS A 106 -1.22 13.55 12.62
C LYS A 106 -2.64 13.11 12.25
N VAL A 107 -2.80 11.92 11.69
CA VAL A 107 -4.09 11.40 11.22
C VAL A 107 -4.94 10.91 12.38
N GLY A 108 -4.30 10.28 13.37
CA GLY A 108 -4.97 9.66 14.49
C GLY A 108 -5.61 8.31 14.13
N ARG A 109 -6.53 7.87 14.98
CA ARG A 109 -7.14 6.52 14.91
C ARG A 109 -8.61 6.58 14.46
N PRO A 110 -9.11 5.53 13.77
CA PRO A 110 -10.53 5.42 13.48
C PRO A 110 -11.37 5.22 14.76
N PRO A 111 -12.70 5.41 14.71
CA PRO A 111 -13.59 5.12 15.84
C PRO A 111 -13.50 3.65 16.30
N THR A 112 -13.87 3.40 17.55
CA THR A 112 -13.91 2.04 18.10
C THR A 112 -14.89 1.14 17.34
N GLY A 113 -14.57 -0.15 17.27
CA GLY A 113 -15.37 -1.15 16.53
C GLY A 113 -15.17 -1.13 15.01
N CYS A 114 -14.17 -0.42 14.50
CA CYS A 114 -13.76 -0.56 13.10
C CYS A 114 -12.97 -1.85 12.86
N THR A 115 -13.07 -2.35 11.63
CA THR A 115 -12.18 -3.36 11.04
C THR A 115 -11.45 -2.75 9.84
N TYR A 116 -10.58 -3.52 9.18
CA TYR A 116 -9.87 -3.10 7.98
C TYR A 116 -9.90 -4.14 6.86
N ARG A 117 -9.64 -3.66 5.65
CA ARG A 117 -9.33 -4.49 4.48
C ARG A 117 -8.24 -3.84 3.62
N ILE A 118 -7.49 -4.68 2.91
CA ILE A 118 -6.44 -4.24 1.99
C ILE A 118 -6.92 -4.45 0.56
N ILE A 119 -6.73 -3.45 -0.29
CA ILE A 119 -7.11 -3.48 -1.70
C ILE A 119 -5.88 -3.12 -2.53
N LEU A 120 -5.60 -3.94 -3.54
CA LEU A 120 -4.54 -3.71 -4.52
C LEU A 120 -5.19 -3.25 -5.83
N SER A 121 -5.13 -1.96 -6.11
CA SER A 121 -5.65 -1.39 -7.36
C SER A 121 -4.59 -1.53 -8.45
N CYS A 122 -4.98 -2.05 -9.61
CA CYS A 122 -4.06 -2.46 -10.64
C CYS A 122 -4.56 -2.13 -12.04
N LYS A 123 -3.62 -1.89 -12.96
CA LYS A 123 -3.87 -1.72 -14.39
C LYS A 123 -4.58 -2.92 -14.99
N ARG A 124 -5.36 -2.66 -16.05
CA ARG A 124 -5.91 -3.70 -16.91
C ARG A 124 -4.78 -4.53 -17.53
N GLY A 125 -4.97 -5.85 -17.64
CA GLY A 125 -3.95 -6.76 -18.20
C GLY A 125 -2.97 -7.33 -17.18
N ARG A 126 -3.15 -7.06 -15.88
CA ARG A 126 -2.33 -7.65 -14.82
C ARG A 126 -2.36 -9.20 -14.88
N PRO A 127 -1.25 -9.87 -14.55
CA PRO A 127 -1.24 -11.32 -14.37
C PRO A 127 -2.26 -11.77 -13.30
N GLU A 128 -2.93 -12.89 -13.52
CA GLU A 128 -3.80 -13.50 -12.52
C GLU A 128 -2.97 -14.08 -11.36
N VAL A 129 -3.43 -13.87 -10.12
CA VAL A 129 -2.78 -14.38 -8.91
C VAL A 129 -3.82 -15.16 -8.11
N PRO A 130 -3.62 -16.47 -7.85
CA PRO A 130 -4.56 -17.29 -7.09
C PRO A 130 -4.89 -16.69 -5.72
N GLY A 131 -6.17 -16.78 -5.32
CA GLY A 131 -6.66 -16.24 -4.04
C GLY A 131 -7.04 -14.76 -4.07
N MET A 132 -6.64 -14.01 -5.10
CA MET A 132 -7.13 -12.64 -5.29
C MET A 132 -8.51 -12.63 -5.93
N SER A 133 -9.36 -11.71 -5.50
CA SER A 133 -10.67 -11.46 -6.11
C SER A 133 -10.88 -9.97 -6.34
N SER A 134 -11.84 -9.63 -7.21
CA SER A 134 -12.17 -8.23 -7.50
C SER A 134 -13.09 -7.66 -6.42
N THR A 135 -12.88 -6.39 -6.09
CA THR A 135 -13.73 -5.64 -5.14
C THR A 135 -13.83 -4.18 -5.56
N SER A 136 -14.72 -3.42 -4.90
CA SER A 136 -14.85 -1.98 -5.09
C SER A 136 -14.51 -1.26 -3.78
N HIS A 137 -13.92 -0.07 -3.90
CA HIS A 137 -13.65 0.81 -2.77
C HIS A 137 -14.94 1.23 -2.05
N LEU A 138 -14.85 1.48 -0.74
CA LEU A 138 -15.93 2.16 -0.02
C LEU A 138 -15.98 3.64 -0.41
N SER A 139 -17.16 4.25 -0.26
CA SER A 139 -17.33 5.68 -0.55
C SER A 139 -16.44 6.53 0.34
N THR A 140 -15.73 7.49 -0.26
CA THR A 140 -14.93 8.51 0.43
C THR A 140 -15.74 9.78 0.73
N ALA A 141 -17.08 9.75 0.54
CA ALA A 141 -17.94 10.88 0.85
C ALA A 141 -17.79 11.31 2.32
N GLY A 142 -17.59 12.61 2.53
CA GLY A 142 -17.33 13.19 3.86
C GLY A 142 -15.88 13.10 4.33
N LEU A 143 -14.97 12.56 3.53
CA LEU A 143 -13.53 12.53 3.81
C LEU A 143 -12.76 13.50 2.91
N VAL A 144 -11.64 14.01 3.42
CA VAL A 144 -10.67 14.83 2.67
C VAL A 144 -9.37 14.06 2.52
N SER A 145 -8.88 13.97 1.29
CA SER A 145 -7.58 13.38 0.98
C SER A 145 -6.44 14.39 1.18
N ARG A 146 -5.31 13.92 1.68
CA ARG A 146 -4.05 14.67 1.74
C ARG A 146 -2.91 13.78 1.29
N SER A 147 -2.12 14.28 0.34
CA SER A 147 -0.85 13.68 -0.03
C SER A 147 0.28 14.21 0.85
N THR A 148 1.20 13.35 1.22
CA THR A 148 2.27 13.67 2.18
C THR A 148 3.68 13.48 1.61
N GLY A 149 3.81 12.87 0.44
CA GLY A 149 5.09 12.64 -0.25
C GLY A 149 5.38 11.16 -0.41
N THR A 150 6.64 10.85 -0.70
CA THR A 150 7.14 9.48 -0.94
C THR A 150 7.49 8.81 0.39
N ALA A 151 6.99 7.59 0.61
CA ALA A 151 7.28 6.79 1.80
C ALA A 151 8.31 5.68 1.54
N ILE A 152 8.32 5.11 0.33
CA ILE A 152 9.26 4.08 -0.09
C ILE A 152 9.76 4.48 -1.47
N ALA A 153 11.06 4.42 -1.69
CA ALA A 153 11.65 4.63 -3.01
C ALA A 153 12.71 3.58 -3.30
N THR A 154 12.75 3.18 -4.57
CA THR A 154 13.87 2.50 -5.24
C THR A 154 14.21 3.30 -6.50
N HIS A 155 15.23 2.88 -7.23
CA HIS A 155 15.61 3.52 -8.49
C HIS A 155 14.52 3.43 -9.57
N ASP A 156 13.60 2.47 -9.50
CA ASP A 156 12.57 2.24 -10.51
C ASP A 156 11.12 2.24 -9.97
N ILE A 157 10.91 2.02 -8.68
CA ILE A 157 9.59 1.95 -8.05
C ILE A 157 9.53 2.97 -6.91
N THR A 158 8.50 3.81 -6.90
CA THR A 158 8.20 4.63 -5.73
C THR A 158 6.81 4.32 -5.20
N ALA A 159 6.64 4.44 -3.88
CA ALA A 159 5.35 4.40 -3.24
C ALA A 159 5.15 5.67 -2.40
N GLY A 160 4.13 6.45 -2.78
CA GLY A 160 3.68 7.63 -2.06
C GLY A 160 2.94 7.30 -0.76
N LEU A 161 2.51 8.33 -0.07
CA LEU A 161 1.64 8.23 1.10
C LEU A 161 0.54 9.29 1.04
N ASN A 162 -0.69 8.83 0.90
CA ASN A 162 -1.89 9.66 1.05
C ASN A 162 -2.75 9.10 2.19
N TYR A 163 -3.49 9.97 2.85
CA TYR A 163 -4.50 9.59 3.82
C TYR A 163 -5.82 10.32 3.57
N TRP A 164 -6.90 9.69 3.99
CA TRP A 164 -8.25 10.24 3.99
C TRP A 164 -8.76 10.26 5.42
N ARG A 165 -9.22 11.42 5.87
CA ARG A 165 -9.82 11.62 7.20
C ARG A 165 -11.11 12.44 7.08
N PRO A 166 -12.01 12.39 8.07
CA PRO A 166 -13.18 13.28 8.12
C PRO A 166 -12.78 14.74 7.88
N ALA A 167 -13.60 15.42 7.07
CA ALA A 167 -13.38 16.82 6.69
C ALA A 167 -13.26 17.76 7.90
#